data_AF-A0A1Y2WKZ8-F1
#
_entry.id   AF-A0A1Y2WKZ8-F1
#
_cell.length_a   1.000
_cell.length_b   1.000
_cell.length_c   1.000
_cell.angle_alpha   90.00
_cell.angle_beta   90.00
_cell.angle_gamma   90.00
#
_symmetry.space_group_name_H-M   'P 1'
#
loop_
_entity.id
_entity.type
_entity.pdbx_description
1 polymer ?
#
loop_
_entity_poly.entity_id
_entity_poly.type
_entity_poly.pdbx_seq_one_letter_code
_entity_poly.pdbx_strand_id
1 'polypeptide(L)'
;MRFSSRLLLLGAVAAQAKYIVPGARWRDTENNLVNAHAGNVVFENGTFWLFGEYKVEGQEEGGGVSVYSSEDLATWTSHGLALEPISWHPFISPKNIIQRPKVVYSESTSQYHMWWHADNATYGRLLQGLAVSDTIAGPYRFVSAQAPMGNWSQDFGMFTDYKDGKTYALYSNGDSVEGRDVYLASYNKDITTLEEVVYRFDKFDLEAPSIVQTEHSYYALLSHKTGYRPNNVVAFRADSLSGPWSQPWIVAPLNTRTFNSQSGFTLRIAGTDNTTYLYLGDQWDSNSLWESRYIWLPINIDDDKKTLQLEWHDIYDLDVKTGNWKSVEGTTYSAKDATTSGNAFKQEANFAIDGVILTGIEGNDSTVTFQGIKGTGKPQWVSFYYQNTDDMGFGDQPGGSPDRIGGTWQLRRISSVVVNGKTESVETLYQRDTHKGIILSTPLQLTLDDGPNNTITVGGLYNGFHYKGADLDKIVVYPPES
;
A
#
# COMPACT_ATOMS: atom_id res chain seq x y z
N MET A 1 -16.71 -29.87 -53.72
CA MET A 1 -16.89 -29.01 -52.54
C MET A 1 -15.50 -28.63 -52.03
N ARG A 2 -15.13 -27.35 -52.11
CA ARG A 2 -13.84 -26.84 -51.61
C ARG A 2 -14.01 -26.48 -50.14
N PHE A 3 -13.27 -27.14 -49.26
CA PHE A 3 -13.15 -26.74 -47.86
C PHE A 3 -12.12 -25.61 -47.77
N SER A 4 -12.58 -24.39 -47.46
CA SER A 4 -11.71 -23.28 -47.07
C SER A 4 -11.40 -23.40 -45.57
N SER A 5 -10.16 -23.73 -45.24
CA SER A 5 -9.64 -23.55 -43.88
C SER A 5 -9.48 -22.06 -43.60
N ARG A 6 -10.29 -21.53 -42.69
CA ARG A 6 -10.07 -20.20 -42.10
C ARG A 6 -8.99 -20.33 -41.03
N LEU A 7 -7.81 -19.80 -41.33
CA LEU A 7 -6.76 -19.56 -40.34
C LEU A 7 -7.23 -18.39 -39.47
N LEU A 8 -7.61 -18.66 -38.22
CA LEU A 8 -7.80 -17.62 -37.20
C LEU A 8 -6.42 -17.12 -36.78
N LEU A 9 -6.00 -15.95 -37.28
CA LEU A 9 -4.95 -15.19 -36.62
C LEU A 9 -5.52 -14.72 -35.27
N LEU A 10 -5.10 -15.35 -34.17
CA LEU A 10 -5.10 -14.67 -32.88
C LEU A 10 -4.09 -13.53 -32.99
N GLY A 11 -4.58 -12.30 -33.11
CA GLY A 11 -3.76 -11.13 -32.85
C GLY A 11 -3.39 -11.17 -31.38
N ALA A 12 -2.09 -11.34 -31.09
CA ALA A 12 -1.56 -10.99 -29.78
C ALA A 12 -1.79 -9.49 -29.60
N VAL A 13 -2.81 -9.12 -28.84
CA VAL A 13 -2.88 -7.77 -28.28
C VAL A 13 -1.67 -7.69 -27.37
N ALA A 14 -0.64 -6.96 -27.79
CA ALA A 14 0.47 -6.66 -26.90
C ALA A 14 -0.14 -5.92 -25.72
N ALA A 15 -0.17 -6.57 -24.55
CA ALA A 15 -0.52 -5.90 -23.30
C ALA A 15 0.45 -4.71 -23.16
N GLN A 16 -0.13 -3.52 -23.07
CA GLN A 16 0.64 -2.29 -22.87
C GLN A 16 1.29 -2.40 -21.50
N ALA A 17 2.61 -2.37 -21.39
CA ALA A 17 3.29 -2.52 -20.10
C ALA A 17 2.92 -1.33 -19.20
N LYS A 18 2.20 -1.61 -18.11
CA LYS A 18 1.85 -0.64 -17.07
C LYS A 18 2.85 -0.75 -15.94
N TYR A 19 3.34 0.40 -15.48
CA TYR A 19 4.29 0.40 -14.38
C TYR A 19 3.57 0.24 -13.04
N ILE A 20 4.27 -0.32 -12.05
CA ILE A 20 3.84 -0.21 -10.66
C ILE A 20 4.40 1.10 -10.12
N VAL A 21 3.51 1.94 -9.58
CA VAL A 21 3.82 3.30 -9.12
C VAL A 21 3.36 3.46 -7.66
N PRO A 22 4.22 3.16 -6.68
CA PRO A 22 3.90 3.31 -5.26
C PRO A 22 3.44 4.73 -4.91
N GLY A 23 2.36 4.83 -4.14
CA GLY A 23 1.81 6.11 -3.68
C GLY A 23 0.88 6.80 -4.68
N ALA A 24 0.77 6.31 -5.92
CA ALA A 24 -0.14 6.86 -6.92
C ALA A 24 -1.61 6.57 -6.62
N ARG A 25 -2.50 7.40 -7.18
CA ARG A 25 -3.92 7.08 -7.35
C ARG A 25 -4.08 6.00 -8.41
N TRP A 26 -4.08 4.74 -8.00
CA TRP A 26 -4.34 3.64 -8.92
C TRP A 26 -5.78 3.69 -9.40
N ARG A 27 -5.96 3.55 -10.71
CA ARG A 27 -7.27 3.56 -11.35
C ARG A 27 -7.51 2.24 -12.04
N ASP A 28 -8.74 1.74 -11.92
CA ASP A 28 -9.17 0.54 -12.63
C ASP A 28 -9.44 0.83 -14.12
N THR A 29 -9.79 -0.21 -14.87
CA THR A 29 -10.12 -0.12 -16.30
C THR A 29 -11.32 0.76 -16.62
N GLU A 30 -12.13 1.13 -15.62
CA GLU A 30 -13.27 2.05 -15.73
C GLU A 30 -12.93 3.46 -15.20
N ASN A 31 -11.64 3.70 -14.89
CA ASN A 31 -11.10 4.96 -14.39
C ASN A 31 -11.56 5.35 -12.96
N ASN A 32 -12.17 4.41 -12.22
CA ASN A 32 -12.46 4.57 -10.80
C ASN A 32 -11.20 4.32 -9.98
N LEU A 33 -11.14 4.85 -8.75
CA LEU A 33 -10.04 4.50 -7.85
C LEU A 33 -10.11 3.01 -7.48
N VAL A 34 -8.97 2.34 -7.53
CA VAL A 34 -8.83 1.01 -6.93
C VAL A 34 -8.98 1.17 -5.42
N ASN A 35 -9.96 0.48 -4.83
CA ASN A 35 -10.34 0.58 -3.43
C ASN A 35 -10.39 -0.81 -2.81
N ALA A 36 -9.22 -1.34 -2.46
CA ALA A 36 -9.00 -2.69 -1.93
C ALA A 36 -7.85 -2.67 -0.92
N HIS A 37 -8.08 -2.04 0.22
CA HIS A 37 -7.03 -1.79 1.21
C HIS A 37 -6.75 -3.01 2.10
N ALA A 38 -5.49 -3.19 2.50
CA ALA A 38 -5.00 -4.16 3.49
C ALA A 38 -5.45 -5.62 3.35
N GLY A 39 -5.92 -6.04 2.16
CA GLY A 39 -6.35 -7.40 1.92
C GLY A 39 -5.22 -8.33 1.48
N ASN A 40 -5.46 -9.20 0.49
CA ASN A 40 -4.42 -10.00 -0.15
C ASN A 40 -4.63 -10.17 -1.65
N VAL A 41 -3.58 -10.66 -2.29
CA VAL A 41 -3.61 -11.10 -3.68
C VAL A 41 -3.61 -12.63 -3.72
N VAL A 42 -4.58 -13.21 -4.42
CA VAL A 42 -4.65 -14.65 -4.74
C VAL A 42 -4.31 -14.84 -6.21
N PHE A 43 -3.36 -15.72 -6.54
CA PHE A 43 -3.04 -16.05 -7.92
C PHE A 43 -3.73 -17.35 -8.33
N GLU A 44 -4.55 -17.29 -9.37
CA GLU A 44 -5.26 -18.45 -9.92
C GLU A 44 -5.30 -18.37 -11.45
N ASN A 45 -4.90 -19.46 -12.13
CA ASN A 45 -5.04 -19.62 -13.58
C ASN A 45 -4.47 -18.46 -14.43
N GLY A 46 -3.36 -17.85 -13.99
CA GLY A 46 -2.73 -16.73 -14.71
C GLY A 46 -3.25 -15.35 -14.31
N THR A 47 -4.20 -15.29 -13.38
CA THR A 47 -4.84 -14.06 -12.92
C THR A 47 -4.56 -13.80 -11.45
N PHE A 48 -4.20 -12.56 -11.12
CA PHE A 48 -4.09 -12.06 -9.76
C PHE A 48 -5.43 -11.45 -9.34
N TRP A 49 -5.93 -11.87 -8.18
CA TRP A 49 -7.18 -11.41 -7.59
C TRP A 49 -6.87 -10.63 -6.32
N LEU A 50 -7.03 -9.32 -6.36
CA LEU A 50 -6.84 -8.42 -5.22
C LEU A 50 -8.15 -8.25 -4.48
N PHE A 51 -8.18 -8.69 -3.23
CA PHE A 51 -9.26 -8.42 -2.29
C PHE A 51 -8.81 -7.35 -1.32
N GLY A 52 -9.74 -6.56 -0.80
CA GLY A 52 -9.44 -5.61 0.25
C GLY A 52 -10.64 -4.89 0.80
N GLU A 53 -10.41 -4.11 1.85
CA GLU A 53 -11.42 -3.28 2.47
C GLU A 53 -11.93 -2.25 1.46
N TYR A 54 -13.25 -2.20 1.27
CA TYR A 54 -13.87 -1.12 0.51
C TYR A 54 -14.14 0.07 1.44
N LYS A 55 -13.36 1.14 1.32
CA LYS A 55 -13.49 2.35 2.14
C LYS A 55 -14.42 3.35 1.44
N VAL A 56 -15.60 3.56 2.03
CA VAL A 56 -16.61 4.49 1.48
C VAL A 56 -16.17 5.93 1.73
N GLU A 57 -16.32 6.79 0.73
CA GLU A 57 -16.00 8.22 0.89
C GLU A 57 -16.77 8.85 2.05
N GLY A 58 -16.04 9.56 2.92
CA GLY A 58 -16.58 10.20 4.11
C GLY A 58 -16.91 9.25 5.27
N GLN A 59 -16.56 7.97 5.19
CA GLN A 59 -16.76 6.99 6.26
C GLN A 59 -15.45 6.31 6.64
N GLU A 60 -15.34 5.89 7.91
CA GLU A 60 -14.19 5.12 8.40
C GLU A 60 -14.31 3.63 8.02
N GLU A 61 -15.52 3.08 8.16
CA GLU A 61 -15.83 1.66 7.95
C GLU A 61 -17.19 1.45 7.29
N GLY A 62 -17.49 0.21 6.92
CA GLY A 62 -18.85 -0.22 6.55
C GLY A 62 -19.09 -0.53 5.07
N GLY A 63 -18.04 -0.51 4.24
CA GLY A 63 -18.16 -0.76 2.80
C GLY A 63 -18.10 -2.22 2.36
N GLY A 64 -17.69 -3.14 3.24
CA GLY A 64 -17.50 -4.56 2.89
C GLY A 64 -16.14 -4.84 2.26
N VAL A 65 -16.08 -5.84 1.37
CA VAL A 65 -14.84 -6.27 0.72
C VAL A 65 -14.99 -6.17 -0.79
N SER A 66 -14.10 -5.43 -1.45
CA SER A 66 -14.02 -5.34 -2.91
C SER A 66 -13.15 -6.45 -3.49
N VAL A 67 -13.29 -6.68 -4.80
CA VAL A 67 -12.43 -7.60 -5.54
C VAL A 67 -12.07 -7.03 -6.92
N TYR A 68 -10.80 -7.17 -7.29
CA TYR A 68 -10.25 -6.79 -8.58
C TYR A 68 -9.46 -7.95 -9.18
N SER A 69 -9.40 -8.04 -10.51
CA SER A 69 -8.52 -8.97 -11.21
C SER A 69 -7.47 -8.25 -12.06
N SER A 70 -6.30 -8.85 -12.22
CA SER A 70 -5.23 -8.34 -13.08
C SER A 70 -4.38 -9.49 -13.64
N GLU A 71 -3.84 -9.34 -14.85
CA GLU A 71 -2.84 -10.26 -15.43
C GLU A 71 -1.40 -9.80 -15.19
N ASP A 72 -1.18 -8.55 -14.73
CA ASP A 72 0.12 -7.87 -14.69
C ASP A 72 0.40 -7.14 -13.35
N LEU A 73 -0.52 -7.20 -12.39
CA LEU A 73 -0.52 -6.47 -11.10
C LEU A 73 -0.61 -4.93 -11.21
N ALA A 74 -0.81 -4.38 -12.40
CA ALA A 74 -0.85 -2.95 -12.64
C ALA A 74 -2.17 -2.49 -13.27
N THR A 75 -2.74 -3.30 -14.15
CA THR A 75 -4.03 -3.08 -14.80
C THR A 75 -5.13 -3.85 -14.06
N TRP A 76 -5.96 -3.14 -13.30
CA TRP A 76 -7.00 -3.73 -12.46
C TRP A 76 -8.39 -3.61 -13.08
N THR A 77 -9.13 -4.72 -13.15
CA THR A 77 -10.56 -4.74 -13.50
C THR A 77 -11.38 -5.01 -12.25
N SER A 78 -12.32 -4.13 -11.94
CA SER A 78 -13.24 -4.29 -10.80
C SER A 78 -14.28 -5.37 -11.05
N HIS A 79 -14.57 -6.16 -10.02
CA HIS A 79 -15.69 -7.11 -9.99
C HIS A 79 -16.74 -6.72 -8.93
N GLY A 80 -16.66 -5.50 -8.40
CA GLY A 80 -17.56 -5.00 -7.35
C GLY A 80 -17.19 -5.52 -5.97
N LEU A 81 -18.20 -5.79 -5.14
CA LEU A 81 -18.03 -6.26 -3.77
C LEU A 81 -18.07 -7.79 -3.73
N ALA A 82 -16.96 -8.40 -3.30
CA ALA A 82 -16.91 -9.82 -2.97
C ALA A 82 -17.77 -10.13 -1.72
N LEU A 83 -17.76 -9.24 -0.72
CA LEU A 83 -18.61 -9.35 0.46
C LEU A 83 -19.40 -8.05 0.66
N GLU A 84 -20.69 -8.09 0.35
CA GLU A 84 -21.59 -6.96 0.53
C GLU A 84 -22.02 -6.83 2.00
N PRO A 85 -22.06 -5.59 2.55
CA PRO A 85 -22.59 -5.36 3.89
C PRO A 85 -24.12 -5.52 3.91
N ILE A 86 -24.65 -6.14 4.97
CA ILE A 86 -26.09 -6.39 5.15
C ILE A 86 -26.60 -5.55 6.32
N SER A 87 -27.52 -4.62 6.04
CA SER A 87 -27.96 -3.57 6.98
C SER A 87 -28.41 -4.07 8.36
N TRP A 88 -29.09 -5.21 8.43
CA TRP A 88 -29.57 -5.82 9.68
C TRP A 88 -28.64 -6.87 10.29
N HIS A 89 -27.53 -7.22 9.61
CA HIS A 89 -26.69 -8.33 10.04
C HIS A 89 -25.82 -7.93 11.24
N PRO A 90 -25.75 -8.74 12.30
CA PRO A 90 -25.06 -8.35 13.53
C PRO A 90 -23.53 -8.18 13.38
N PHE A 91 -22.93 -8.77 12.35
CA PHE A 91 -21.46 -8.81 12.15
C PHE A 91 -20.95 -8.19 10.86
N ILE A 92 -21.82 -7.95 9.87
CA ILE A 92 -21.42 -7.41 8.56
C ILE A 92 -22.37 -6.30 8.12
N SER A 93 -22.95 -5.55 9.06
CA SER A 93 -23.66 -4.32 8.71
C SER A 93 -22.67 -3.20 8.41
N PRO A 94 -23.10 -2.10 7.78
CA PRO A 94 -22.26 -0.91 7.61
C PRO A 94 -21.77 -0.27 8.94
N LYS A 95 -22.23 -0.73 10.10
CA LYS A 95 -21.75 -0.29 11.43
C LYS A 95 -20.64 -1.20 11.99
N ASN A 96 -20.36 -2.30 11.30
CA ASN A 96 -19.34 -3.26 11.68
C ASN A 96 -18.02 -2.95 11.00
N ILE A 97 -16.96 -3.42 11.63
CA ILE A 97 -15.61 -3.35 11.11
C ILE A 97 -15.34 -4.65 10.36
N ILE A 98 -14.93 -4.50 9.11
CA ILE A 98 -14.48 -5.59 8.24
C ILE A 98 -13.09 -5.18 7.76
N GLN A 99 -12.06 -5.62 8.47
CA GLN A 99 -10.68 -5.19 8.23
C GLN A 99 -9.78 -6.35 7.82
N ARG A 100 -8.82 -6.05 6.95
CA ARG A 100 -7.74 -6.91 6.48
C ARG A 100 -8.18 -8.27 5.91
N PRO A 101 -9.18 -8.32 5.00
CA PRO A 101 -9.69 -9.58 4.50
C PRO A 101 -8.60 -10.40 3.80
N LYS A 102 -8.56 -11.70 4.04
CA LYS A 102 -7.67 -12.66 3.37
C LYS A 102 -8.50 -13.78 2.77
N VAL A 103 -8.30 -14.03 1.48
CA VAL A 103 -8.96 -15.10 0.74
C VAL A 103 -7.97 -16.24 0.48
N VAL A 104 -8.44 -17.48 0.64
CA VAL A 104 -7.70 -18.70 0.34
C VAL A 104 -8.66 -19.77 -0.19
N TYR A 105 -8.19 -20.62 -1.12
CA TYR A 105 -8.95 -21.77 -1.58
C TYR A 105 -8.81 -22.94 -0.60
N SER A 106 -9.91 -23.57 -0.24
CA SER A 106 -9.96 -24.77 0.59
C SER A 106 -10.23 -25.98 -0.31
N GLU A 107 -9.19 -26.79 -0.55
CA GLU A 107 -9.28 -27.99 -1.39
C GLU A 107 -10.30 -29.01 -0.87
N SER A 108 -10.46 -29.14 0.46
CA SER A 108 -11.35 -30.14 1.05
C SER A 108 -12.82 -29.77 0.94
N THR A 109 -13.16 -28.47 0.96
CA THR A 109 -14.54 -28.00 0.75
C THR A 109 -14.80 -27.65 -0.71
N SER A 110 -13.75 -27.51 -1.52
CA SER A 110 -13.79 -26.98 -2.88
C SER A 110 -14.37 -25.57 -2.95
N GLN A 111 -14.13 -24.74 -1.93
CA GLN A 111 -14.65 -23.38 -1.80
C GLN A 111 -13.54 -22.38 -1.49
N TYR A 112 -13.79 -21.13 -1.85
CA TYR A 112 -13.01 -19.99 -1.40
C TYR A 112 -13.46 -19.54 -0.02
N HIS A 113 -12.51 -19.39 0.90
CA HIS A 113 -12.75 -18.94 2.27
C HIS A 113 -12.15 -17.56 2.46
N MET A 114 -12.97 -16.60 2.88
CA MET A 114 -12.56 -15.26 3.26
C MET A 114 -12.58 -15.12 4.78
N TRP A 115 -11.42 -14.76 5.34
CA TRP A 115 -11.23 -14.49 6.75
C TRP A 115 -10.83 -13.05 6.98
N TRP A 116 -11.27 -12.43 8.08
CA TRP A 116 -10.96 -11.03 8.36
C TRP A 116 -11.07 -10.71 9.86
N HIS A 117 -10.59 -9.53 10.26
CA HIS A 117 -10.86 -8.96 11.58
C HIS A 117 -12.29 -8.42 11.65
N ALA A 118 -13.14 -9.12 12.40
CA ALA A 118 -14.55 -8.78 12.57
C ALA A 118 -14.79 -8.04 13.89
N ASP A 119 -15.26 -6.79 13.80
CA ASP A 119 -15.49 -5.97 15.00
C ASP A 119 -16.73 -5.05 14.94
N ASN A 120 -16.85 -4.21 15.96
CA ASN A 120 -17.74 -3.06 16.02
C ASN A 120 -16.93 -1.77 16.20
N ALA A 121 -17.60 -0.62 16.10
CA ALA A 121 -16.96 0.70 16.22
C ALA A 121 -16.24 0.97 17.57
N THR A 122 -16.39 0.11 18.58
CA THR A 122 -15.66 0.23 19.85
C THR A 122 -14.39 -0.63 19.90
N TYR A 123 -14.08 -1.40 18.84
CA TYR A 123 -13.01 -2.40 18.80
C TYR A 123 -13.06 -3.37 20.00
N GLY A 124 -14.28 -3.77 20.37
CA GLY A 124 -14.54 -4.50 21.62
C GLY A 124 -14.92 -5.97 21.43
N ARG A 125 -15.17 -6.40 20.18
CA ARG A 125 -15.55 -7.79 19.89
C ARG A 125 -14.32 -8.66 19.67
N LEU A 126 -13.33 -8.13 18.95
CA LEU A 126 -12.04 -8.78 18.69
C LEU A 126 -12.21 -10.23 18.16
N LEU A 127 -12.95 -10.39 17.06
CA LEU A 127 -13.30 -11.68 16.46
C LEU A 127 -12.65 -11.86 15.09
N GLN A 128 -12.62 -13.12 14.62
CA GLN A 128 -12.33 -13.47 13.23
C GLN A 128 -13.64 -13.80 12.51
N GLY A 129 -13.91 -13.11 11.40
CA GLY A 129 -15.04 -13.43 10.53
C GLY A 129 -14.67 -14.50 9.51
N LEU A 130 -15.64 -15.33 9.12
CA LEU A 130 -15.55 -16.30 8.03
C LEU A 130 -16.73 -16.13 7.07
N ALA A 131 -16.43 -16.08 5.78
CA ALA A 131 -17.39 -16.15 4.68
C ALA A 131 -16.86 -17.07 3.59
N VAL A 132 -17.74 -17.68 2.81
CA VAL A 132 -17.37 -18.66 1.77
C VAL A 132 -18.02 -18.36 0.42
N SER A 133 -17.37 -18.77 -0.66
CA SER A 133 -17.93 -18.73 -2.01
C SER A 133 -17.46 -19.92 -2.85
N ASP A 134 -18.28 -20.32 -3.83
CA ASP A 134 -17.91 -21.35 -4.82
C ASP A 134 -17.03 -20.77 -5.94
N THR A 135 -16.90 -19.44 -6.04
CA THR A 135 -16.06 -18.79 -7.05
C THR A 135 -15.16 -17.74 -6.39
N ILE A 136 -13.98 -17.50 -6.97
CA ILE A 136 -12.97 -16.59 -6.40
C ILE A 136 -13.51 -15.16 -6.24
N ALA A 137 -14.22 -14.65 -7.24
CA ALA A 137 -14.79 -13.29 -7.23
C ALA A 137 -15.97 -13.11 -6.27
N GLY A 138 -16.55 -14.21 -5.78
CA GLY A 138 -17.76 -14.16 -4.95
C GLY A 138 -19.07 -14.28 -5.76
N PRO A 139 -20.19 -13.78 -5.21
CA PRO A 139 -20.30 -13.17 -3.89
C PRO A 139 -20.01 -14.20 -2.77
N TYR A 140 -19.46 -13.72 -1.67
CA TYR A 140 -19.18 -14.51 -0.47
C TYR A 140 -20.37 -14.44 0.49
N ARG A 141 -20.69 -15.58 1.08
CA ARG A 141 -21.76 -15.70 2.08
C ARG A 141 -21.14 -15.84 3.47
N PHE A 142 -21.57 -14.97 4.38
CA PHE A 142 -21.21 -15.05 5.80
C PHE A 142 -21.51 -16.44 6.39
N VAL A 143 -20.59 -16.94 7.21
CA VAL A 143 -20.69 -18.20 7.96
C VAL A 143 -20.65 -17.95 9.46
N SER A 144 -19.59 -17.32 9.96
CA SER A 144 -19.40 -17.11 11.40
C SER A 144 -18.55 -15.87 11.70
N ALA A 145 -18.61 -15.43 12.97
CA ALA A 145 -17.65 -14.54 13.58
C ALA A 145 -17.28 -15.14 14.93
N GLN A 146 -16.01 -15.48 15.14
CA GLN A 146 -15.57 -16.35 16.22
C GLN A 146 -14.28 -15.87 16.90
N ALA A 147 -14.18 -16.13 18.20
CA ALA A 147 -12.97 -15.92 18.97
C ALA A 147 -11.98 -17.06 18.67
N PRO A 148 -10.77 -16.79 18.13
CA PRO A 148 -9.82 -17.84 17.79
C PRO A 148 -9.37 -18.61 19.04
N MET A 149 -9.77 -19.88 19.16
CA MET A 149 -9.45 -20.75 20.31
C MET A 149 -9.81 -20.11 21.67
N GLY A 150 -10.88 -19.31 21.72
CA GLY A 150 -11.31 -18.58 22.91
C GLY A 150 -10.45 -17.36 23.27
N ASN A 151 -9.50 -16.97 22.42
CA ASN A 151 -8.67 -15.78 22.55
C ASN A 151 -9.22 -14.61 21.70
N TRP A 152 -8.62 -13.42 21.81
CA TRP A 152 -8.99 -12.25 21.01
C TRP A 152 -8.27 -12.22 19.65
N SER A 153 -8.83 -11.48 18.69
CA SER A 153 -8.23 -11.20 17.39
C SER A 153 -8.53 -9.77 16.97
N GLN A 154 -7.51 -9.02 16.60
CA GLN A 154 -7.65 -7.72 15.94
C GLN A 154 -7.01 -7.84 14.56
N ASP A 155 -5.98 -7.05 14.27
CA ASP A 155 -5.25 -7.04 13.00
C ASP A 155 -4.93 -8.46 12.52
N PHE A 156 -5.36 -8.74 11.28
CA PHE A 156 -5.40 -10.08 10.73
C PHE A 156 -4.53 -10.24 9.48
N GLY A 157 -3.84 -11.37 9.42
CA GLY A 157 -3.03 -11.84 8.30
C GLY A 157 -3.24 -13.33 8.07
N MET A 158 -2.82 -13.81 6.89
CA MET A 158 -2.90 -15.21 6.52
C MET A 158 -1.67 -15.60 5.72
N PHE A 159 -1.20 -16.82 5.93
CA PHE A 159 -0.06 -17.39 5.25
C PHE A 159 -0.35 -18.84 4.88
N THR A 160 -0.08 -19.23 3.64
CA THR A 160 -0.12 -20.63 3.20
C THR A 160 1.30 -21.05 2.86
N ASP A 161 1.78 -22.10 3.52
CA ASP A 161 3.11 -22.63 3.24
C ASP A 161 3.08 -23.37 1.91
N TYR A 162 3.86 -22.90 0.93
CA TYR A 162 3.82 -23.48 -0.42
C TYR A 162 4.48 -24.87 -0.50
N LYS A 163 5.19 -25.31 0.54
CA LYS A 163 5.89 -26.61 0.57
C LYS A 163 4.97 -27.73 1.04
N ASP A 164 4.07 -27.48 1.98
CA ASP A 164 3.15 -28.49 2.53
C ASP A 164 1.66 -28.18 2.31
N GLY A 165 1.32 -26.97 1.87
CA GLY A 165 -0.06 -26.52 1.62
C GLY A 165 -0.85 -26.18 2.87
N LYS A 166 -0.23 -26.14 4.07
CA LYS A 166 -0.93 -25.80 5.32
C LYS A 166 -1.14 -24.30 5.41
N THR A 167 -2.35 -23.91 5.83
CA THR A 167 -2.74 -22.50 6.01
C THR A 167 -2.69 -22.10 7.48
N TYR A 168 -2.25 -20.88 7.73
CA TYR A 168 -2.06 -20.30 9.05
C TYR A 168 -2.69 -18.90 9.12
N ALA A 169 -3.32 -18.59 10.25
CA ALA A 169 -3.67 -17.22 10.61
C ALA A 169 -2.51 -16.55 11.34
N LEU A 170 -2.34 -15.27 11.08
CA LEU A 170 -1.57 -14.37 11.93
C LEU A 170 -2.49 -13.31 12.51
N TYR A 171 -2.46 -13.09 13.81
CA TYR A 171 -3.35 -12.09 14.42
C TYR A 171 -2.79 -11.47 15.69
N SER A 172 -2.99 -10.16 15.85
CA SER A 172 -2.72 -9.48 17.13
C SER A 172 -3.87 -9.72 18.12
N ASN A 173 -3.52 -9.81 19.40
CA ASN A 173 -4.46 -10.22 20.47
C ASN A 173 -5.10 -9.02 21.20
N GLY A 174 -5.43 -7.96 20.47
CA GLY A 174 -6.04 -6.72 20.99
C GLY A 174 -5.07 -5.79 21.73
N ASP A 175 -5.57 -4.66 22.23
CA ASP A 175 -4.74 -3.55 22.76
C ASP A 175 -4.59 -3.51 24.29
N SER A 176 -5.00 -4.58 24.97
CA SER A 176 -4.79 -4.69 26.42
C SER A 176 -3.33 -4.94 26.76
N VAL A 177 -2.91 -4.61 27.99
CA VAL A 177 -1.55 -4.87 28.50
C VAL A 177 -1.22 -6.36 28.43
N GLU A 178 -2.24 -7.20 28.63
CA GLU A 178 -2.18 -8.66 28.56
C GLU A 178 -2.26 -9.22 27.12
N GLY A 179 -2.74 -8.42 26.15
CA GLY A 179 -3.06 -8.82 24.77
C GLY A 179 -2.08 -8.37 23.68
N ARG A 180 -0.93 -7.81 24.06
CA ARG A 180 0.07 -7.20 23.15
C ARG A 180 0.92 -8.17 22.29
N ASP A 181 0.41 -9.37 22.03
CA ASP A 181 1.14 -10.40 21.29
C ASP A 181 0.53 -10.65 19.92
N VAL A 182 1.35 -11.18 19.02
CA VAL A 182 0.90 -11.69 17.73
C VAL A 182 1.02 -13.21 17.73
N TYR A 183 -0.06 -13.88 17.33
CA TYR A 183 -0.15 -15.32 17.24
C TYR A 183 0.03 -15.77 15.81
N LEU A 184 0.78 -16.85 15.61
CA LEU A 184 0.78 -17.65 14.40
C LEU A 184 0.10 -18.98 14.73
N ALA A 185 -1.05 -19.25 14.13
CA ALA A 185 -1.85 -20.43 14.43
C ALA A 185 -2.26 -21.16 13.15
N SER A 186 -2.24 -22.49 13.15
CA SER A 186 -2.64 -23.28 11.98
C SER A 186 -4.14 -23.52 11.94
N TYR A 187 -4.71 -23.47 10.74
CA TYR A 187 -6.07 -23.92 10.47
C TYR A 187 -6.16 -25.45 10.39
N ASN A 188 -7.38 -25.96 10.59
CA ASN A 188 -7.76 -27.30 10.16
C ASN A 188 -7.70 -27.43 8.63
N LYS A 189 -7.80 -28.66 8.12
CA LYS A 189 -7.76 -28.94 6.68
C LYS A 189 -8.82 -28.17 5.88
N ASP A 190 -10.00 -27.95 6.48
CA ASP A 190 -11.11 -27.26 5.83
C ASP A 190 -10.98 -25.73 5.84
N ILE A 191 -10.00 -25.18 6.57
CA ILE A 191 -9.80 -23.74 6.74
C ILE A 191 -11.06 -23.08 7.35
N THR A 192 -11.69 -23.76 8.30
CA THR A 192 -12.91 -23.32 9.00
C THR A 192 -12.67 -22.99 10.47
N THR A 193 -11.59 -23.47 11.07
CA THR A 193 -11.26 -23.23 12.50
C THR A 193 -9.75 -23.39 12.74
N LEU A 194 -9.21 -22.64 13.70
CA LEU A 194 -7.82 -22.77 14.16
C LEU A 194 -7.66 -23.94 15.13
N GLU A 195 -6.62 -24.74 14.96
CA GLU A 195 -6.37 -25.96 15.74
C GLU A 195 -5.21 -25.83 16.73
N GLU A 196 -4.16 -25.09 16.36
CA GLU A 196 -2.91 -25.06 17.12
C GLU A 196 -2.23 -23.69 17.01
N VAL A 197 -1.79 -23.14 18.15
CA VAL A 197 -0.83 -22.02 18.18
C VAL A 197 0.56 -22.57 17.91
N VAL A 198 1.12 -22.22 16.75
CA VAL A 198 2.45 -22.67 16.30
C VAL A 198 3.54 -21.80 16.92
N TYR A 199 3.30 -20.49 17.01
CA TYR A 199 4.22 -19.55 17.62
C TYR A 199 3.50 -18.32 18.18
N ARG A 200 4.12 -17.64 19.15
CA ARG A 200 3.66 -16.38 19.73
C ARG A 200 4.83 -15.38 19.75
N PHE A 201 4.65 -14.26 19.07
CA PHE A 201 5.55 -13.11 19.14
C PHE A 201 5.14 -12.26 20.34
N ASP A 202 5.76 -12.51 21.49
CA ASP A 202 5.41 -11.84 22.74
C ASP A 202 6.19 -10.53 22.95
N LYS A 203 5.59 -9.58 23.70
CA LYS A 203 6.22 -8.35 24.24
C LYS A 203 6.49 -7.17 23.30
N PHE A 204 6.28 -7.31 21.99
CA PHE A 204 6.67 -6.27 21.03
C PHE A 204 5.58 -5.24 20.71
N ASP A 205 4.33 -5.49 21.10
CA ASP A 205 3.17 -4.65 20.76
C ASP A 205 3.09 -4.38 19.26
N LEU A 206 2.87 -5.47 18.52
CA LEU A 206 2.89 -5.53 17.06
C LEU A 206 1.49 -5.85 16.50
N GLU A 207 1.30 -5.50 15.23
CA GLU A 207 0.09 -5.71 14.46
C GLU A 207 0.43 -5.88 12.96
N ALA A 208 -0.60 -5.86 12.10
CA ALA A 208 -0.50 -5.95 10.66
C ALA A 208 0.42 -7.07 10.11
N PRO A 209 0.26 -8.33 10.56
CA PRO A 209 1.26 -9.37 10.31
C PRO A 209 1.20 -9.97 8.90
N SER A 210 2.37 -10.28 8.34
CA SER A 210 2.52 -11.06 7.11
C SER A 210 3.79 -11.94 7.14
N ILE A 211 3.86 -12.97 6.29
CA ILE A 211 5.04 -13.85 6.18
C ILE A 211 5.47 -13.98 4.72
N VAL A 212 6.75 -13.70 4.46
CA VAL A 212 7.45 -14.14 3.26
C VAL A 212 8.09 -15.50 3.52
N GLN A 213 7.92 -16.42 2.58
CA GLN A 213 8.60 -17.71 2.57
C GLN A 213 9.59 -17.81 1.41
N THR A 214 10.82 -18.21 1.71
CA THR A 214 11.83 -18.60 0.72
C THR A 214 12.05 -20.11 0.75
N GLU A 215 12.91 -20.60 -0.14
CA GLU A 215 13.33 -22.00 -0.14
C GLU A 215 13.98 -22.42 1.20
N HIS A 216 14.52 -21.48 1.97
CA HIS A 216 15.29 -21.77 3.18
C HIS A 216 14.70 -21.18 4.46
N SER A 217 13.97 -20.07 4.39
CA SER A 217 13.59 -19.29 5.56
C SER A 217 12.14 -18.80 5.51
N TYR A 218 11.64 -18.42 6.68
CA TYR A 218 10.44 -17.61 6.84
C TYR A 218 10.84 -16.25 7.41
N TYR A 219 10.27 -15.18 6.86
CA TYR A 219 10.42 -13.82 7.37
C TYR A 219 9.05 -13.27 7.71
N ALA A 220 8.79 -12.96 8.98
CA ALA A 220 7.54 -12.35 9.42
C ALA A 220 7.71 -10.83 9.47
N LEU A 221 6.85 -10.07 8.79
CA LEU A 221 6.82 -8.61 8.81
C LEU A 221 5.61 -8.14 9.62
N LEU A 222 5.84 -7.19 10.53
CA LEU A 222 4.81 -6.65 11.42
C LEU A 222 5.05 -5.15 11.67
N SER A 223 3.97 -4.38 11.81
CA SER A 223 4.07 -2.98 12.26
C SER A 223 3.88 -2.88 13.76
N HIS A 224 4.30 -1.75 14.36
CA HIS A 224 3.87 -1.39 15.70
C HIS A 224 2.43 -0.86 15.72
N LYS A 225 1.83 -0.78 16.91
CA LYS A 225 0.46 -0.28 17.10
C LYS A 225 0.37 1.22 17.22
N THR A 226 0.23 1.90 16.09
CA THR A 226 0.08 3.36 16.04
C THR A 226 -1.22 3.80 15.36
N GLY A 227 -2.17 2.88 15.15
CA GLY A 227 -3.38 3.08 14.39
C GLY A 227 -3.04 3.36 12.92
N TYR A 228 -3.77 4.28 12.28
CA TYR A 228 -3.48 4.71 10.90
C TYR A 228 -2.16 5.48 10.73
N ARG A 229 -1.41 5.76 11.81
CA ARG A 229 -0.10 6.41 11.71
C ARG A 229 0.95 5.39 11.27
N PRO A 230 1.77 5.68 10.25
CA PRO A 230 2.84 4.78 9.84
C PRO A 230 3.92 4.69 10.91
N ASN A 231 4.64 3.58 10.94
CA ASN A 231 5.80 3.37 11.81
C ASN A 231 6.86 2.52 11.11
N ASN A 232 7.94 2.20 11.81
CA ASN A 232 8.99 1.34 11.28
C ASN A 232 8.55 -0.14 11.40
N VAL A 233 8.13 -0.73 10.28
CA VAL A 233 7.84 -2.16 10.15
C VAL A 233 9.11 -2.93 10.50
N VAL A 234 8.93 -3.99 11.27
CA VAL A 234 10.00 -4.89 11.69
C VAL A 234 9.87 -6.23 11.00
N ALA A 235 11.00 -6.90 10.78
CA ALA A 235 11.06 -8.28 10.35
C ALA A 235 11.66 -9.19 11.42
N PHE A 236 11.16 -10.41 11.49
CA PHE A 236 11.74 -11.55 12.22
C PHE A 236 12.08 -12.64 11.21
N ARG A 237 13.06 -13.50 11.51
CA ARG A 237 13.39 -14.66 10.66
C ARG A 237 13.49 -15.96 11.45
N ALA A 238 13.06 -17.05 10.83
CA ALA A 238 13.20 -18.41 11.33
C ALA A 238 13.42 -19.43 10.20
N ASP A 239 14.00 -20.60 10.52
CA ASP A 239 14.08 -21.77 9.62
C ASP A 239 12.80 -22.61 9.64
N SER A 240 11.95 -22.41 10.66
CA SER A 240 10.67 -23.09 10.84
C SER A 240 9.67 -22.13 11.46
N LEU A 241 8.39 -22.28 11.11
CA LEU A 241 7.30 -21.47 11.65
C LEU A 241 7.19 -21.55 13.18
N SER A 242 7.52 -22.69 13.79
CA SER A 242 7.56 -22.88 15.24
C SER A 242 8.79 -22.24 15.91
N GLY A 243 9.69 -21.65 15.12
CA GLY A 243 10.88 -20.96 15.58
C GLY A 243 12.11 -21.87 15.74
N PRO A 244 13.14 -21.39 16.45
CA PRO A 244 13.20 -20.08 17.10
C PRO A 244 13.21 -18.93 16.08
N TRP A 245 12.45 -17.88 16.36
CA TRP A 245 12.50 -16.62 15.60
C TRP A 245 13.62 -15.72 16.13
N SER A 246 14.23 -14.94 15.24
CA SER A 246 15.28 -13.98 15.57
C SER A 246 14.80 -12.82 16.46
N GLN A 247 15.72 -11.96 16.88
CA GLN A 247 15.33 -10.60 17.28
C GLN A 247 14.81 -9.81 16.07
N PRO A 248 13.88 -8.86 16.26
CA PRO A 248 13.38 -8.04 15.17
C PRO A 248 14.43 -7.04 14.69
N TRP A 249 14.33 -6.64 13.43
CA TRP A 249 15.04 -5.49 12.85
C TRP A 249 14.12 -4.69 11.94
N ILE A 250 14.44 -3.41 11.71
CA ILE A 250 13.64 -2.53 10.85
C ILE A 250 13.94 -2.82 9.38
N VAL A 251 12.90 -2.88 8.54
CA VAL A 251 13.01 -3.32 7.14
C VAL A 251 13.30 -2.21 6.13
N ALA A 252 13.22 -0.94 6.54
CA ALA A 252 13.42 0.24 5.69
C ALA A 252 14.37 1.24 6.35
N PRO A 253 14.94 2.21 5.61
CA PRO A 253 15.73 3.27 6.21
C PRO A 253 14.96 3.97 7.35
N LEU A 254 15.64 4.21 8.48
CA LEU A 254 15.08 4.87 9.64
C LEU A 254 14.46 6.23 9.26
N ASN A 255 13.47 6.66 10.03
CA ASN A 255 12.75 7.92 9.85
C ASN A 255 11.91 8.03 8.56
N THR A 256 11.93 7.03 7.67
CA THR A 256 10.97 6.95 6.56
C THR A 256 9.62 6.39 7.00
N ARG A 257 9.56 5.71 8.16
CA ARG A 257 8.38 4.96 8.65
C ARG A 257 7.87 3.99 7.59
N THR A 258 8.80 3.17 7.10
CA THR A 258 8.53 2.21 6.02
C THR A 258 7.98 2.91 4.77
N PHE A 259 8.61 4.02 4.39
CA PHE A 259 8.16 4.90 3.31
C PHE A 259 6.70 5.39 3.49
N ASN A 260 6.36 5.78 4.71
CA ASN A 260 5.03 6.20 5.14
C ASN A 260 3.98 5.12 4.79
N SER A 261 4.22 3.88 5.21
CA SER A 261 3.30 2.76 4.98
C SER A 261 3.24 1.81 6.18
N GLN A 262 2.19 1.00 6.20
CA GLN A 262 1.99 -0.09 7.14
C GLN A 262 1.90 -1.41 6.37
N SER A 263 2.39 -2.50 6.95
CA SER A 263 2.28 -3.82 6.33
C SER A 263 0.82 -4.22 6.11
N GLY A 264 0.56 -4.91 5.00
CA GLY A 264 -0.76 -5.48 4.71
C GLY A 264 -0.65 -6.94 4.30
N PHE A 265 0.17 -7.21 3.28
CA PHE A 265 0.43 -8.54 2.77
C PHE A 265 1.82 -8.63 2.14
N THR A 266 2.26 -9.84 1.81
CA THR A 266 3.45 -10.09 1.01
C THR A 266 3.12 -11.07 -0.10
N LEU A 267 3.55 -10.78 -1.32
CA LEU A 267 3.27 -11.59 -2.49
C LEU A 267 4.55 -12.24 -3.01
N ARG A 268 4.50 -13.54 -3.26
CA ARG A 268 5.54 -14.28 -3.99
C ARG A 268 5.12 -14.45 -5.44
N ILE A 269 5.98 -14.03 -6.36
CA ILE A 269 5.82 -14.18 -7.81
C ILE A 269 6.89 -15.15 -8.28
N ALA A 270 6.49 -16.40 -8.53
CA ALA A 270 7.37 -17.43 -9.06
C ALA A 270 7.43 -17.34 -10.58
N GLY A 271 8.27 -16.42 -11.07
CA GLY A 271 8.49 -16.26 -12.50
C GLY A 271 9.36 -17.36 -13.11
N THR A 272 9.39 -17.43 -14.43
CA THR A 272 10.21 -18.40 -15.17
C THR A 272 11.71 -18.18 -15.01
N ASP A 273 12.12 -16.94 -14.74
CA ASP A 273 13.53 -16.54 -14.67
C ASP A 273 13.95 -16.28 -13.22
N ASN A 274 13.12 -15.54 -12.49
CA ASN A 274 13.37 -15.14 -11.10
C ASN A 274 12.12 -15.29 -10.23
N THR A 275 12.34 -15.50 -8.93
CA THR A 275 11.28 -15.30 -7.93
C THR A 275 11.37 -13.89 -7.40
N THR A 276 10.29 -13.11 -7.53
CA THR A 276 10.18 -11.77 -6.96
C THR A 276 9.24 -11.80 -5.77
N TYR A 277 9.63 -11.10 -4.71
CA TYR A 277 8.83 -10.90 -3.52
C TYR A 277 8.41 -9.44 -3.44
N LEU A 278 7.13 -9.18 -3.21
CA LEU A 278 6.60 -7.83 -3.04
C LEU A 278 6.07 -7.66 -1.61
N TYR A 279 6.40 -6.53 -1.00
CA TYR A 279 5.73 -5.97 0.15
C TYR A 279 4.51 -5.20 -0.36
N LEU A 280 3.32 -5.54 0.13
CA LEU A 280 2.08 -4.87 -0.20
C LEU A 280 1.62 -4.12 1.05
N GLY A 281 2.01 -2.85 1.16
CA GLY A 281 1.62 -1.98 2.27
C GLY A 281 0.58 -0.93 1.88
N ASP A 282 -0.10 -0.41 2.89
CA ASP A 282 -1.03 0.71 2.77
C ASP A 282 -0.38 1.97 3.36
N GLN A 283 -0.40 3.05 2.59
CA GLN A 283 -0.17 4.40 3.09
C GLN A 283 -1.53 4.98 3.47
N TRP A 284 -1.89 4.72 4.73
CA TRP A 284 -3.16 5.14 5.30
C TRP A 284 -3.31 6.65 5.38
N ASP A 285 -4.57 7.05 5.37
CA ASP A 285 -4.96 8.44 5.34
C ASP A 285 -6.18 8.69 6.20
N SER A 286 -6.01 8.88 7.50
CA SER A 286 -7.16 8.99 8.40
C SER A 286 -8.07 10.21 8.12
N ASN A 287 -7.61 11.18 7.33
CA ASN A 287 -8.42 12.32 6.88
C ASN A 287 -9.32 11.95 5.69
N SER A 288 -8.94 10.96 4.89
CA SER A 288 -9.65 10.51 3.70
C SER A 288 -9.30 9.04 3.41
N LEU A 289 -9.81 8.12 4.25
CA LEU A 289 -9.41 6.71 4.21
C LEU A 289 -9.68 6.02 2.86
N TRP A 290 -10.78 6.39 2.21
CA TRP A 290 -11.14 5.99 0.85
C TRP A 290 -10.11 6.38 -0.23
N GLU A 291 -9.22 7.33 0.10
CA GLU A 291 -8.15 7.82 -0.75
C GLU A 291 -6.76 7.39 -0.26
N SER A 292 -6.69 6.40 0.64
CA SER A 292 -5.42 5.79 1.03
C SER A 292 -4.69 5.20 -0.19
N ARG A 293 -3.37 5.03 -0.09
CA ARG A 293 -2.52 4.62 -1.22
C ARG A 293 -1.86 3.27 -0.98
N TYR A 294 -1.39 2.68 -2.06
CA TYR A 294 -0.66 1.41 -2.05
C TYR A 294 0.84 1.67 -2.17
N ILE A 295 1.62 1.14 -1.23
CA ILE A 295 3.08 1.15 -1.27
C ILE A 295 3.53 -0.28 -1.54
N TRP A 296 3.60 -0.64 -2.83
CA TRP A 296 3.98 -1.97 -3.28
C TRP A 296 5.42 -1.98 -3.73
N LEU A 297 6.31 -2.59 -2.96
CA LEU A 297 7.76 -2.52 -3.16
C LEU A 297 8.38 -3.92 -3.30
N PRO A 298 9.36 -4.11 -4.19
CA PRO A 298 10.23 -5.27 -4.17
C PRO A 298 10.91 -5.45 -2.81
N ILE A 299 11.03 -6.70 -2.37
CA ILE A 299 11.73 -7.09 -1.16
C ILE A 299 13.08 -7.68 -1.56
N ASN A 300 14.17 -7.09 -1.06
CA ASN A 300 15.51 -7.63 -1.22
C ASN A 300 15.80 -8.61 -0.07
N ILE A 301 15.91 -9.90 -0.39
CA ILE A 301 16.16 -10.98 0.57
C ILE A 301 17.50 -11.64 0.26
N ASP A 302 18.33 -11.75 1.28
CA ASP A 302 19.58 -12.49 1.23
C ASP A 302 19.53 -13.54 2.34
N ASP A 303 19.23 -14.79 1.97
CA ASP A 303 19.07 -15.90 2.91
C ASP A 303 20.38 -16.30 3.59
N ASP A 304 21.52 -16.16 2.90
CA ASP A 304 22.83 -16.47 3.47
C ASP A 304 23.19 -15.46 4.57
N LYS A 305 22.91 -14.17 4.33
CA LYS A 305 23.07 -13.11 5.33
C LYS A 305 21.91 -13.03 6.31
N LYS A 306 20.80 -13.71 6.05
CA LYS A 306 19.55 -13.69 6.83
C LYS A 306 18.97 -12.28 6.96
N THR A 307 19.01 -11.52 5.88
CA THR A 307 18.53 -10.14 5.84
C THR A 307 17.35 -9.98 4.89
N LEU A 308 16.45 -9.08 5.26
CA LEU A 308 15.35 -8.60 4.44
C LEU A 308 15.33 -7.08 4.51
N GLN A 309 15.28 -6.42 3.35
CA GLN A 309 15.16 -4.96 3.23
C GLN A 309 14.17 -4.57 2.13
N LEU A 310 13.43 -3.49 2.37
CA LEU A 310 12.59 -2.83 1.37
C LEU A 310 13.39 -1.76 0.67
N GLU A 311 13.32 -1.75 -0.65
CA GLU A 311 13.94 -0.72 -1.49
C GLU A 311 12.86 0.16 -2.10
N TRP A 312 13.05 1.48 -2.01
CA TRP A 312 12.14 2.43 -2.61
C TRP A 312 12.41 2.56 -4.10
N HIS A 313 11.36 2.40 -4.90
CA HIS A 313 11.35 2.74 -6.32
C HIS A 313 10.11 3.57 -6.60
N ASP A 314 10.31 4.79 -7.12
CA ASP A 314 9.20 5.65 -7.54
C ASP A 314 8.29 4.95 -8.54
N ILE A 315 8.92 4.24 -9.49
CA ILE A 315 8.29 3.53 -10.60
C ILE A 315 9.16 2.33 -10.95
N TYR A 316 8.53 1.18 -11.15
CA TYR A 316 9.21 0.01 -11.69
C TYR A 316 8.32 -0.75 -12.69
N ASP A 317 8.99 -1.36 -13.65
CA ASP A 317 8.42 -2.26 -14.65
C ASP A 317 8.61 -3.69 -14.14
N LEU A 318 7.52 -4.42 -13.92
CA LEU A 318 7.50 -5.79 -13.42
C LEU A 318 6.89 -6.71 -14.47
N ASP A 319 7.66 -7.66 -14.94
CA ASP A 319 7.16 -8.78 -15.72
C ASP A 319 6.82 -9.93 -14.78
N VAL A 320 5.53 -10.09 -14.48
CA VAL A 320 5.04 -11.14 -13.58
C VAL A 320 5.25 -12.57 -14.12
N LYS A 321 5.44 -12.75 -15.43
CA LYS A 321 5.66 -14.07 -16.03
C LYS A 321 7.10 -14.52 -15.84
N THR A 322 8.06 -13.63 -16.08
CA THR A 322 9.48 -13.93 -15.86
C THR A 322 9.90 -13.71 -14.42
N GLY A 323 9.14 -12.93 -13.65
CA GLY A 323 9.46 -12.50 -12.30
C GLY A 323 10.57 -11.44 -12.27
N ASN A 324 10.96 -10.91 -13.42
CA ASN A 324 11.95 -9.84 -13.51
C ASN A 324 11.29 -8.49 -13.26
N TRP A 325 12.02 -7.59 -12.61
CA TRP A 325 11.63 -6.19 -12.52
C TRP A 325 12.84 -5.28 -12.68
N LYS A 326 12.58 -4.02 -13.02
CA LYS A 326 13.59 -2.96 -13.08
C LYS A 326 12.98 -1.62 -12.73
N SER A 327 13.74 -0.77 -12.05
CA SER A 327 13.37 0.63 -11.89
C SER A 327 13.29 1.32 -13.26
N VAL A 328 12.32 2.23 -13.41
CA VAL A 328 12.22 3.06 -14.60
C VAL A 328 13.06 4.32 -14.37
N GLU A 329 13.95 4.64 -15.30
CA GLU A 329 14.78 5.84 -15.21
C GLU A 329 14.03 7.07 -15.71
N GLY A 330 14.10 8.18 -14.96
CA GLY A 330 13.48 9.45 -15.28
C GLY A 330 14.47 10.59 -15.41
N THR A 331 14.00 11.73 -15.94
CA THR A 331 14.79 12.96 -16.02
C THR A 331 14.55 13.82 -14.78
N THR A 332 15.61 14.16 -14.06
CA THR A 332 15.54 14.99 -12.84
C THR A 332 15.54 16.47 -13.18
N TYR A 333 14.65 17.23 -12.53
CA TYR A 333 14.63 18.69 -12.52
C TYR A 333 14.74 19.17 -11.07
N SER A 334 15.83 19.87 -10.76
CA SER A 334 16.21 20.23 -9.39
C SER A 334 15.57 21.53 -8.89
N ALA A 335 15.33 21.62 -7.57
CA ALA A 335 15.01 22.86 -6.86
C ALA A 335 15.97 24.01 -7.16
N LYS A 336 17.24 23.70 -7.41
CA LYS A 336 18.27 24.70 -7.72
C LYS A 336 17.95 25.51 -8.98
N ASP A 337 17.35 24.88 -9.97
CA ASP A 337 17.06 25.49 -11.28
C ASP A 337 15.61 25.98 -11.41
N ALA A 338 14.73 25.59 -10.49
CA ALA A 338 13.36 26.08 -10.44
C ALA A 338 13.29 27.59 -10.14
N THR A 339 12.19 28.22 -10.56
CA THR A 339 11.88 29.63 -10.23
C THR A 339 10.86 29.70 -9.09
N THR A 340 10.87 30.77 -8.31
CA THR A 340 9.88 31.01 -7.25
C THR A 340 9.11 32.31 -7.50
N SER A 341 7.90 32.40 -6.95
CA SER A 341 7.03 33.58 -6.96
C SER A 341 6.47 33.83 -5.56
N GLY A 342 6.11 35.08 -5.27
CA GLY A 342 5.55 35.48 -3.99
C GLY A 342 6.55 35.32 -2.85
N ASN A 343 6.13 34.61 -1.80
CA ASN A 343 6.96 34.35 -0.61
C ASN A 343 7.77 33.05 -0.72
N ALA A 344 7.64 32.28 -1.81
CA ALA A 344 8.38 31.05 -1.97
C ALA A 344 9.84 31.37 -2.26
N PHE A 345 10.76 30.62 -1.66
CA PHE A 345 12.18 30.87 -1.76
C PHE A 345 13.01 29.58 -1.72
N LYS A 346 14.26 29.71 -2.17
CA LYS A 346 15.27 28.64 -2.09
C LYS A 346 15.93 28.70 -0.72
N GLN A 347 15.88 27.60 0.02
CA GLN A 347 16.51 27.47 1.34
C GLN A 347 17.65 26.46 1.26
N GLU A 348 18.73 26.72 2.01
CA GLU A 348 19.79 25.74 2.21
C GLU A 348 19.25 24.49 2.90
N ALA A 349 19.53 23.33 2.33
CA ALA A 349 19.13 22.02 2.84
C ALA A 349 20.21 21.00 2.52
N ASN A 350 21.08 20.69 3.48
CA ASN A 350 22.21 19.77 3.31
C ASN A 350 21.82 18.32 2.95
N PHE A 351 20.55 17.97 3.10
CA PHE A 351 19.97 16.66 2.75
C PHE A 351 19.31 16.63 1.36
N ALA A 352 19.15 17.78 0.70
CA ALA A 352 18.60 17.91 -0.65
C ALA A 352 19.68 17.64 -1.71
N ILE A 353 19.30 17.22 -2.92
CA ILE A 353 20.24 16.73 -3.95
C ILE A 353 21.31 17.75 -4.35
N ASP A 354 20.96 19.04 -4.34
CA ASP A 354 21.84 20.16 -4.67
C ASP A 354 22.12 21.09 -3.47
N GLY A 355 21.85 20.63 -2.25
CA GLY A 355 21.98 21.45 -1.06
C GLY A 355 20.92 22.55 -0.93
N VAL A 356 19.87 22.52 -1.77
CA VAL A 356 18.81 23.54 -1.86
C VAL A 356 17.45 22.87 -1.92
N ILE A 357 16.50 23.38 -1.14
CA ILE A 357 15.09 23.00 -1.19
C ILE A 357 14.22 24.24 -1.45
N LEU A 358 13.09 24.05 -2.13
CA LEU A 358 12.09 25.09 -2.33
C LEU A 358 11.09 25.08 -1.18
N THR A 359 10.91 26.20 -0.48
CA THR A 359 10.00 26.32 0.66
C THR A 359 9.15 27.59 0.55
N GLY A 360 8.26 27.81 1.51
CA GLY A 360 7.31 28.94 1.52
C GLY A 360 6.19 28.78 0.49
N ILE A 361 5.89 27.56 0.06
CA ILE A 361 4.82 27.26 -0.91
C ILE A 361 3.47 27.39 -0.21
N GLU A 362 2.65 28.35 -0.62
CA GLU A 362 1.37 28.65 0.03
C GLU A 362 0.38 29.34 -0.92
N GLY A 363 -0.82 28.80 -1.01
CA GLY A 363 -1.89 29.33 -1.85
C GLY A 363 -1.50 29.44 -3.32
N ASN A 364 -2.08 30.43 -4.01
CA ASN A 364 -1.86 30.67 -5.43
C ASN A 364 -0.73 31.67 -5.73
N ASP A 365 -0.34 32.48 -4.74
CA ASP A 365 0.60 33.59 -4.94
C ASP A 365 2.04 33.19 -4.62
N SER A 366 2.23 32.23 -3.72
CA SER A 366 3.53 31.75 -3.25
C SER A 366 3.83 30.38 -3.83
N THR A 367 4.44 30.36 -5.02
CA THR A 367 4.54 29.17 -5.87
C THR A 367 5.96 28.92 -6.34
N VAL A 368 6.20 27.69 -6.80
CA VAL A 368 7.46 27.26 -7.39
C VAL A 368 7.20 26.67 -8.77
N THR A 369 8.09 26.89 -9.73
CA THR A 369 7.91 26.42 -11.10
C THR A 369 9.17 25.74 -11.61
N PHE A 370 9.03 24.46 -11.95
CA PHE A 370 10.01 23.72 -12.74
C PHE A 370 9.76 23.99 -14.23
N GLN A 371 10.82 24.16 -15.02
CA GLN A 371 10.76 24.60 -16.41
C GLN A 371 11.66 23.76 -17.31
N GLY A 372 11.50 23.91 -18.62
CA GLY A 372 12.31 23.17 -19.61
C GLY A 372 12.00 21.68 -19.61
N ILE A 373 10.77 21.32 -19.23
CA ILE A 373 10.38 19.92 -19.06
C ILE A 373 10.03 19.34 -20.42
N LYS A 374 10.64 18.19 -20.73
CA LYS A 374 10.35 17.45 -21.95
C LYS A 374 9.05 16.68 -21.79
N GLY A 375 8.03 17.09 -22.54
CA GLY A 375 6.79 16.36 -22.72
C GLY A 375 6.77 15.56 -24.01
N THR A 376 5.89 14.57 -24.05
CA THR A 376 5.71 13.65 -25.19
C THR A 376 4.31 13.74 -25.82
N GLY A 377 3.45 14.64 -25.33
CA GLY A 377 2.04 14.70 -25.70
C GLY A 377 1.19 13.55 -25.15
N LYS A 378 1.78 12.67 -24.34
CA LYS A 378 1.13 11.53 -23.67
C LYS A 378 1.22 11.69 -22.14
N PRO A 379 0.37 10.99 -21.37
CA PRO A 379 0.52 10.92 -19.93
C PRO A 379 1.91 10.42 -19.53
N GLN A 380 2.56 11.15 -18.64
CA GLN A 380 3.86 10.81 -18.07
C GLN A 380 3.75 10.86 -16.54
N TRP A 381 4.36 9.88 -15.88
CA TRP A 381 4.48 9.94 -14.44
C TRP A 381 5.53 10.98 -14.03
N VAL A 382 5.23 11.72 -12.97
CA VAL A 382 6.11 12.72 -12.37
C VAL A 382 6.13 12.48 -10.86
N SER A 383 7.30 12.16 -10.32
CA SER A 383 7.51 12.04 -8.88
C SER A 383 7.99 13.36 -8.31
N PHE A 384 7.31 13.84 -7.28
CA PHE A 384 7.65 15.04 -6.54
C PHE A 384 8.38 14.62 -5.26
N TYR A 385 9.65 14.99 -5.14
CA TYR A 385 10.47 14.72 -3.97
C TYR A 385 10.33 15.87 -2.99
N TYR A 386 9.93 15.56 -1.76
CA TYR A 386 9.48 16.58 -0.83
C TYR A 386 9.82 16.27 0.63
N GLN A 387 9.80 17.31 1.45
CA GLN A 387 9.85 17.25 2.90
C GLN A 387 8.60 17.92 3.50
N ASN A 388 7.93 17.25 4.44
CA ASN A 388 6.82 17.82 5.19
C ASN A 388 7.01 17.59 6.70
N THR A 389 7.54 18.57 7.41
CA THR A 389 7.93 18.40 8.82
C THR A 389 6.84 18.75 9.83
N ASP A 390 5.56 18.78 9.44
CA ASP A 390 4.47 19.20 10.32
C ASP A 390 4.29 18.28 11.53
N ASP A 391 4.76 17.04 11.46
CA ASP A 391 4.78 16.11 12.60
C ASP A 391 5.92 16.35 13.60
N MET A 392 6.96 17.08 13.21
CA MET A 392 8.13 17.37 14.06
C MET A 392 8.88 16.13 14.61
N GLY A 393 8.55 14.92 14.13
CA GLY A 393 9.13 13.65 14.57
C GLY A 393 8.37 12.95 15.71
N PHE A 394 7.15 13.40 16.05
CA PHE A 394 6.33 12.78 17.10
C PHE A 394 5.53 11.56 16.64
N GLY A 395 5.40 11.34 15.32
CA GLY A 395 4.65 10.24 14.74
C GLY A 395 5.20 8.85 15.09
N ASP A 396 6.44 8.77 15.57
CA ASP A 396 7.05 7.53 16.07
C ASP A 396 6.58 7.14 17.48
N GLN A 397 5.86 8.02 18.19
CA GLN A 397 5.42 7.78 19.57
C GLN A 397 3.92 7.41 19.66
N PRO A 398 3.57 6.29 20.31
CA PRO A 398 2.21 6.03 20.76
C PRO A 398 1.74 7.18 21.68
N GLY A 399 0.63 7.84 21.34
CA GLY A 399 0.09 8.95 22.14
C GLY A 399 0.90 10.26 22.14
N GLY A 400 1.89 10.41 21.25
CA GLY A 400 2.62 11.67 21.09
C GLY A 400 1.66 12.84 20.78
N SER A 401 1.64 13.86 21.64
CA SER A 401 0.97 15.13 21.35
C SER A 401 1.97 16.10 20.73
N PRO A 402 1.59 16.90 19.71
CA PRO A 402 2.53 17.41 18.72
C PRO A 402 3.28 18.68 19.13
N ASP A 403 2.92 19.34 20.24
CA ASP A 403 3.60 20.55 20.67
C ASP A 403 3.25 20.97 22.12
N ARG A 404 4.19 21.63 22.79
CA ARG A 404 4.07 22.31 24.10
C ARG A 404 2.99 23.39 24.13
N ILE A 405 2.53 23.88 22.97
CA ILE A 405 1.54 24.96 22.82
C ILE A 405 0.25 24.53 22.10
N GLY A 406 -0.02 23.23 21.96
CA GLY A 406 -1.29 22.74 21.41
C GLY A 406 -1.37 22.80 19.87
N GLY A 407 -0.23 22.82 19.18
CA GLY A 407 -0.19 22.62 17.73
C GLY A 407 -0.77 21.24 17.37
N THR A 408 -1.64 21.21 16.35
CA THR A 408 -2.18 19.96 15.82
C THR A 408 -1.22 19.37 14.81
N TRP A 409 -0.95 18.08 14.97
CA TRP A 409 -0.21 17.26 14.02
C TRP A 409 -0.98 17.22 12.70
N GLN A 410 -0.26 17.32 11.59
CA GLN A 410 -0.85 17.26 10.27
C GLN A 410 -0.26 16.09 9.50
N LEU A 411 -1.12 15.14 9.13
CA LEU A 411 -0.80 13.97 8.31
C LEU A 411 -0.20 14.30 6.95
N ARG A 412 -0.57 15.46 6.42
CA ARG A 412 -0.20 15.86 5.07
C ARG A 412 -0.35 17.36 4.87
N ARG A 413 0.42 17.84 3.90
CA ARG A 413 0.11 19.06 3.15
C ARG A 413 -0.50 18.66 1.80
N ILE A 414 -1.18 19.62 1.17
CA ILE A 414 -1.77 19.42 -0.16
C ILE A 414 -1.28 20.56 -1.04
N SER A 415 -0.64 20.22 -2.14
CA SER A 415 -0.21 21.19 -3.15
C SER A 415 -1.12 21.15 -4.37
N SER A 416 -1.28 22.30 -5.03
CA SER A 416 -1.81 22.38 -6.39
C SER A 416 -0.69 22.14 -7.38
N VAL A 417 -0.95 21.40 -8.44
CA VAL A 417 0.01 21.20 -9.54
C VAL A 417 -0.64 21.62 -10.85
N VAL A 418 -0.01 22.56 -11.54
CA VAL A 418 -0.52 23.17 -12.78
C VAL A 418 0.52 23.03 -13.89
N VAL A 419 0.14 22.38 -14.97
CA VAL A 419 0.99 22.20 -16.16
C VAL A 419 0.77 23.36 -17.14
N ASN A 420 1.85 23.99 -17.60
CA ASN A 420 1.82 25.04 -18.63
C ASN A 420 0.87 26.21 -18.33
N GLY A 421 0.64 26.51 -17.06
CA GLY A 421 -0.30 27.57 -16.63
C GLY A 421 -1.78 27.27 -16.87
N LYS A 422 -2.15 26.03 -17.22
CA LYS A 422 -3.53 25.58 -17.46
C LYS A 422 -4.31 25.43 -16.15
N THR A 423 -4.71 26.55 -15.55
CA THR A 423 -5.39 26.60 -14.24
C THR A 423 -6.80 25.98 -14.22
N GLU A 424 -7.35 25.65 -15.39
CA GLU A 424 -8.57 24.87 -15.54
C GLU A 424 -8.38 23.37 -15.25
N SER A 425 -7.12 22.90 -15.20
CA SER A 425 -6.75 21.50 -14.94
C SER A 425 -5.72 21.45 -13.80
N VAL A 426 -6.20 21.61 -12.57
CA VAL A 426 -5.37 21.56 -11.36
C VAL A 426 -5.36 20.15 -10.79
N GLU A 427 -4.18 19.58 -10.63
CA GLU A 427 -3.99 18.31 -9.93
C GLU A 427 -3.73 18.55 -8.44
N THR A 428 -4.16 17.61 -7.60
CA THR A 428 -3.91 17.65 -6.15
C THR A 428 -2.77 16.71 -5.77
N LEU A 429 -1.73 17.25 -5.16
CA LEU A 429 -0.54 16.50 -4.73
C LEU A 429 -0.56 16.32 -3.21
N TYR A 430 -0.78 15.10 -2.75
CA TYR A 430 -0.85 14.78 -1.32
C TYR A 430 0.55 14.45 -0.81
N GLN A 431 1.06 15.30 0.07
CA GLN A 431 2.42 15.23 0.59
C GLN A 431 2.37 14.85 2.07
N ARG A 432 2.45 13.54 2.34
CA ARG A 432 2.42 12.96 3.69
C ARG A 432 3.54 13.50 4.57
N ASP A 433 3.34 13.53 5.87
CA ASP A 433 4.39 13.97 6.79
C ASP A 433 5.69 13.15 6.64
N THR A 434 6.81 13.82 6.86
CA THR A 434 8.16 13.28 6.84
C THR A 434 8.92 13.77 8.07
N HIS A 435 9.99 13.06 8.43
CA HIS A 435 10.93 13.58 9.41
C HIS A 435 11.77 14.72 8.81
N LYS A 436 12.29 15.59 9.68
CA LYS A 436 13.26 16.62 9.30
C LYS A 436 14.49 15.97 8.66
N GLY A 437 14.88 16.46 7.49
CA GLY A 437 15.99 15.93 6.72
C GLY A 437 15.69 14.64 5.95
N ILE A 438 14.44 14.15 5.97
CA ILE A 438 14.01 12.99 5.20
C ILE A 438 13.15 13.45 4.02
N ILE A 439 13.63 13.12 2.82
CA ILE A 439 12.91 13.30 1.57
C ILE A 439 12.15 12.00 1.25
N LEU A 440 10.84 12.12 1.03
CA LEU A 440 10.01 11.09 0.40
C LEU A 440 9.58 11.58 -0.97
N SER A 441 8.93 10.73 -1.77
CA SER A 441 8.31 11.13 -3.02
C SER A 441 6.83 10.76 -3.09
N THR A 442 6.09 11.52 -3.90
CA THR A 442 4.70 11.22 -4.24
C THR A 442 4.48 11.47 -5.75
N PRO A 443 3.80 10.56 -6.47
CA PRO A 443 3.68 10.65 -7.92
C PRO A 443 2.35 11.28 -8.37
N LEU A 444 2.39 11.94 -9.53
CA LEU A 444 1.21 12.27 -10.34
C LEU A 444 1.42 11.82 -11.78
N GLN A 445 0.33 11.43 -12.45
CA GLN A 445 0.35 11.24 -13.89
C GLN A 445 -0.10 12.54 -14.56
N LEU A 446 0.81 13.20 -15.29
CA LEU A 446 0.56 14.50 -15.90
C LEU A 446 0.63 14.37 -17.44
N THR A 447 -0.27 15.05 -18.15
CA THR A 447 -0.17 15.17 -19.60
C THR A 447 0.61 16.43 -19.96
N LEU A 448 1.87 16.24 -20.36
CA LEU A 448 2.76 17.31 -20.81
C LEU A 448 2.63 17.48 -22.33
N ASP A 449 2.58 18.72 -22.81
CA ASP A 449 2.55 19.02 -24.24
C ASP A 449 3.81 18.48 -24.93
N ASP A 450 3.71 18.03 -26.18
CA ASP A 450 4.88 17.52 -26.89
C ASP A 450 5.94 18.62 -27.09
N GLY A 451 7.18 18.35 -26.66
CA GLY A 451 8.29 19.27 -26.79
C GLY A 451 9.02 19.60 -25.48
N PRO A 452 10.07 20.45 -25.53
CA PRO A 452 11.01 20.63 -24.41
C PRO A 452 10.64 21.75 -23.43
N ASN A 453 9.54 22.47 -23.66
CA ASN A 453 9.27 23.75 -22.99
C ASN A 453 8.11 23.69 -22.00
N ASN A 454 7.79 22.52 -21.46
CA ASN A 454 6.73 22.41 -20.46
C ASN A 454 7.18 23.03 -19.13
N THR A 455 6.20 23.52 -18.38
CA THR A 455 6.36 23.99 -17.01
C THR A 455 5.41 23.24 -16.08
N ILE A 456 5.88 23.01 -14.86
CA ILE A 456 5.06 22.48 -13.76
C ILE A 456 5.16 23.49 -12.62
N THR A 457 4.06 24.16 -12.32
CA THR A 457 3.94 25.10 -11.21
C THR A 457 3.26 24.42 -10.03
N VAL A 458 3.86 24.51 -8.86
CA VAL A 458 3.34 23.98 -7.60
C VAL A 458 2.98 25.12 -6.65
N GLY A 459 1.74 25.13 -6.19
CA GLY A 459 1.23 26.04 -5.16
C GLY A 459 0.67 25.25 -3.98
N GLY A 460 -0.02 25.93 -3.06
CA GLY A 460 -0.61 25.29 -1.89
C GLY A 460 -2.14 25.27 -1.90
N LEU A 461 -2.74 24.17 -1.43
CA LEU A 461 -4.18 23.96 -1.33
C LEU A 461 -4.62 23.77 0.13
N TYR A 462 -5.90 24.03 0.39
CA TYR A 462 -6.46 23.85 1.72
C TYR A 462 -6.40 22.38 2.15
N ASN A 463 -5.74 22.10 3.28
CA ASN A 463 -5.60 20.76 3.84
C ASN A 463 -6.46 20.52 5.09
N GLY A 464 -7.41 21.42 5.40
CA GLY A 464 -8.18 21.41 6.63
C GLY A 464 -7.67 22.36 7.72
N PHE A 465 -6.44 22.88 7.58
CA PHE A 465 -5.82 23.79 8.54
C PHE A 465 -5.31 25.07 7.88
N HIS A 466 -4.66 24.94 6.73
CA HIS A 466 -4.05 26.05 5.99
C HIS A 466 -3.84 25.68 4.51
N TYR A 467 -3.24 26.58 3.74
CA TYR A 467 -3.03 26.44 2.29
C TYR A 467 -1.58 26.13 1.93
N LYS A 468 -0.85 25.38 2.77
CA LYS A 468 0.58 25.13 2.57
C LYS A 468 0.84 23.90 1.71
N GLY A 469 1.77 24.04 0.77
CA GLY A 469 2.46 22.92 0.13
C GLY A 469 3.67 22.44 0.95
N ALA A 470 4.12 21.21 0.74
CA ALA A 470 5.37 20.74 1.34
C ALA A 470 6.59 21.28 0.59
N ASP A 471 7.74 21.28 1.26
CA ASP A 471 8.99 21.77 0.66
C ASP A 471 9.45 20.80 -0.44
N LEU A 472 9.93 21.30 -1.58
CA LEU A 472 10.28 20.48 -2.75
C LEU A 472 11.79 20.47 -3.03
N ASP A 473 12.36 19.27 -3.13
CA ASP A 473 13.78 19.02 -3.48
C ASP A 473 13.96 18.94 -5.00
N LYS A 474 13.14 18.14 -5.67
CA LYS A 474 13.21 17.93 -7.11
C LYS A 474 11.89 17.34 -7.63
N ILE A 475 11.75 17.34 -8.95
CA ILE A 475 10.83 16.42 -9.63
C ILE A 475 11.61 15.47 -10.53
N VAL A 476 11.07 14.27 -10.73
CA VAL A 476 11.59 13.31 -11.70
C VAL A 476 10.47 12.98 -12.68
N VAL A 477 10.72 13.22 -13.97
CA VAL A 477 9.76 13.01 -15.06
C VAL A 477 10.13 11.76 -15.82
N TYR A 478 9.23 10.79 -15.84
CA TYR A 478 9.46 9.47 -16.42
C TYR A 478 8.99 9.40 -17.87
N PRO A 479 9.53 8.46 -18.67
CA PRO A 479 8.99 8.18 -20.00
C PRO A 479 7.50 7.76 -19.91
N PRO A 480 6.70 8.04 -20.95
CA PRO A 480 5.33 7.53 -21.00
C PRO A 480 5.35 6.00 -21.02
N GLU A 481 4.29 5.40 -20.47
CA GLU A 481 4.05 3.96 -20.62
C GLU A 481 3.90 3.61 -22.10
N SER A 482 4.55 2.52 -22.52
CA SER A 482 4.72 2.12 -23.92
C SER A 482 3.49 1.45 -24.47
#